data_AF-A0A3M2FN29-F1
#
_entry.id   AF-A0A3M2FN29-F1
#
_cell.length_a   1.000
_cell.length_b   1.000
_cell.length_c   1.000
_cell.angle_alpha   90.00
_cell.angle_beta   90.00
_cell.angle_gamma   90.00
#
_symmetry.space_group_name_H-M   'P 1'
#
loop_
_entity.id
_entity.type
_entity.pdbx_description
1 polymer ?
#
loop_
_entity_poly.entity_id
_entity_poly.type
_entity_poly.pdbx_seq_one_letter_code
_entity_poly.pdbx_strand_id
1 'polypeptide(L)'
;MRGIWLLLLLSLAGNAWAMDLPEADSEAARLFAARCSACHALPHPKRLDWPHWRHMLRVMKRRIEERGVDMEGAEWRQIAAYLRRHAR
;
A
#
# COMPACT_ATOMS: atom_id res chain seq x y z
N MET A 1 4.64 -44.58 21.71
CA MET A 1 5.96 -43.91 21.73
C MET A 1 5.87 -42.73 20.78
N ARG A 2 5.46 -41.56 21.31
CA ARG A 2 6.31 -40.37 21.45
C ARG A 2 6.70 -39.74 20.10
N GLY A 3 5.95 -38.70 19.73
CA GLY A 3 6.54 -37.45 19.27
C GLY A 3 6.79 -37.30 17.77
N ILE A 4 5.74 -36.99 17.01
CA ILE A 4 5.87 -36.11 15.83
C ILE A 4 4.80 -35.02 15.97
N TRP A 5 4.89 -34.27 17.06
CA TRP A 5 4.33 -32.93 17.18
C TRP A 5 5.52 -31.99 17.04
N LEU A 6 5.73 -31.45 15.84
CA LEU A 6 6.50 -30.25 15.53
C LEU A 6 6.64 -30.23 14.01
N LEU A 7 5.78 -29.47 13.35
CA LEU A 7 6.07 -28.58 12.21
C LEU A 7 4.75 -27.86 11.84
N LEU A 8 4.15 -27.23 12.85
CA LEU A 8 3.39 -25.99 12.63
C LEU A 8 4.43 -24.90 12.32
N LEU A 9 4.05 -23.94 11.47
CA LEU A 9 4.84 -22.82 10.93
C LEU A 9 5.47 -23.05 9.55
N LEU A 10 4.68 -23.50 8.56
CA LEU A 10 4.84 -22.92 7.23
C LEU A 10 4.16 -21.56 7.26
N SER A 11 4.97 -20.56 7.51
CA SER A 11 4.65 -19.14 7.51
C SER A 11 3.72 -18.80 6.36
N LEU A 12 2.57 -18.21 6.69
CA LEU A 12 1.86 -17.28 5.81
C LEU A 12 2.78 -16.08 5.58
N ALA A 13 3.86 -16.28 4.83
CA ALA A 13 4.47 -15.21 4.07
C ALA A 13 3.44 -14.86 3.01
N GLY A 14 2.44 -14.07 3.40
CA GLY A 14 1.61 -13.37 2.44
C GLY A 14 2.56 -12.74 1.45
N ASN A 15 2.36 -13.03 0.16
CA ASN A 15 3.17 -12.52 -0.94
C ASN A 15 3.10 -10.99 -0.98
N ALA A 16 3.75 -10.31 -0.05
CA ALA A 16 4.28 -8.99 -0.23
C ALA A 16 5.54 -9.21 -1.06
N TRP A 17 5.37 -9.37 -2.38
CA TRP A 17 6.46 -9.06 -3.28
C TRP A 17 6.95 -7.69 -2.84
N ALA A 18 8.19 -7.62 -2.35
CA ALA A 18 8.83 -6.38 -1.97
C ALA A 18 8.89 -5.55 -3.25
N MET A 19 7.84 -4.76 -3.50
CA MET A 19 7.90 -3.75 -4.54
C MET A 19 9.04 -2.84 -4.14
N ASP A 20 9.95 -2.61 -5.09
CA ASP A 20 11.00 -1.62 -4.98
C ASP A 20 10.34 -0.24 -4.88
N LEU A 21 9.91 0.12 -3.67
CA LEU A 21 9.30 1.39 -3.36
C LEU A 21 10.40 2.35 -2.94
N PRO A 22 10.42 3.57 -3.48
CA PRO A 22 11.31 4.62 -2.98
C PRO A 22 11.14 4.80 -1.47
N GLU A 23 12.25 4.77 -0.71
CA GLU A 23 12.22 4.84 0.75
C GLU A 23 11.30 3.77 1.39
N ALA A 24 11.41 2.51 0.98
CA ALA A 24 10.54 1.40 1.45
C ALA A 24 10.45 1.30 2.99
N ASP A 25 11.52 1.63 3.71
CA ASP A 25 11.56 1.63 5.18
C ASP A 25 10.95 2.89 5.84
N SER A 26 10.48 3.84 5.05
CA SER A 26 9.75 5.00 5.58
C SER A 26 8.34 4.62 6.01
N GLU A 27 7.83 5.31 7.02
CA GLU A 27 6.44 5.15 7.46
C GLU A 27 5.45 5.44 6.33
N ALA A 28 5.74 6.44 5.50
CA ALA A 28 4.87 6.84 4.40
C ALA A 28 4.82 5.78 3.28
N ALA A 29 5.94 5.12 2.96
CA ALA A 29 5.96 4.01 2.01
C ALA A 29 5.17 2.81 2.52
N ARG A 30 5.34 2.44 3.79
CA ARG A 30 4.57 1.37 4.44
C ARG A 30 3.07 1.67 4.46
N LEU A 31 2.69 2.90 4.80
CA LEU A 31 1.30 3.34 4.79
C LEU A 31 0.70 3.28 3.38
N PHE A 32 1.42 3.78 2.37
CA PHE A 32 1.01 3.70 0.98
C PHE A 32 0.81 2.25 0.53
N ALA A 33 1.76 1.36 0.81
CA ALA A 33 1.66 -0.05 0.48
C ALA A 33 0.43 -0.68 1.15
N ALA A 34 0.32 -0.55 2.48
CA ALA A 34 -0.75 -1.17 3.26
C ALA A 34 -2.15 -0.69 2.83
N ARG A 35 -2.33 0.62 2.62
CA ARG A 35 -3.63 1.19 2.26
C ARG A 35 -3.97 0.98 0.78
N CYS A 36 -3.03 1.18 -0.13
CA CYS A 36 -3.31 1.17 -1.57
C CYS A 36 -3.14 -0.20 -2.25
N SER A 37 -2.64 -1.22 -1.55
CA SER A 37 -2.63 -2.61 -2.03
C SER A 37 -3.79 -3.46 -1.49
N ALA A 38 -4.67 -2.89 -0.68
CA ALA A 38 -5.72 -3.64 0.02
C ALA A 38 -6.80 -4.21 -0.92
N CYS A 39 -7.00 -3.62 -2.09
CA CYS A 39 -8.05 -4.04 -3.04
C CYS A 39 -7.52 -4.57 -4.38
N HIS A 40 -6.31 -4.19 -4.78
CA HIS A 40 -5.69 -4.58 -6.05
C HIS A 40 -4.17 -4.39 -5.97
N ALA A 41 -3.45 -4.78 -7.03
CA ALA A 41 -2.02 -4.56 -7.13
C ALA A 41 -1.65 -3.08 -6.92
N LEU A 42 -0.60 -2.82 -6.14
CA LEU A 42 -0.14 -1.48 -5.83
C LEU A 42 0.58 -0.87 -7.04
N PRO A 43 0.16 0.30 -7.54
CA PRO A 43 0.91 1.01 -8.56
C PRO A 43 2.22 1.60 -8.03
N HIS A 44 3.33 1.39 -8.73
CA HIS A 44 4.62 1.99 -8.38
C HIS A 44 4.57 3.54 -8.45
N PRO A 45 5.15 4.31 -7.50
CA PRO A 45 5.07 5.77 -7.47
C PRO A 45 5.52 6.48 -8.76
N LYS A 46 6.53 5.95 -9.45
CA LYS A 46 7.00 6.50 -10.76
C LYS A 46 6.07 6.20 -11.95
N ARG A 47 4.92 5.53 -11.75
CA ARG A 47 3.98 5.23 -12.84
C ARG A 47 3.34 6.51 -13.42
N LEU A 48 3.06 7.49 -12.57
CA LEU A 48 2.40 8.75 -12.94
C LEU A 48 3.25 9.95 -12.49
N ASP A 49 3.06 11.09 -13.15
CA ASP A 49 3.51 12.38 -12.62
C ASP A 49 2.55 12.87 -11.51
N TRP A 50 2.94 13.93 -10.80
CA TRP A 50 2.14 14.43 -9.68
C TRP A 50 0.71 14.88 -10.05
N PRO A 51 0.47 15.68 -11.12
CA PRO A 51 -0.89 16.02 -11.54
C PRO A 51 -1.80 14.81 -11.75
N HIS A 52 -1.29 13.75 -12.39
CA HIS A 52 -2.04 12.52 -12.63
C HIS A 52 -2.26 11.71 -11.33
N TRP A 53 -1.27 11.66 -10.42
CA TRP A 53 -1.47 11.06 -9.10
C TRP A 53 -2.53 11.77 -8.27
N ARG A 54 -2.50 13.12 -8.23
CA ARG A 54 -3.51 13.91 -7.52
C ARG A 54 -4.91 13.67 -8.06
N HIS A 55 -5.05 13.49 -9.38
CA HIS A 55 -6.32 13.06 -9.98
C HIS A 55 -6.70 11.63 -9.52
N MET A 56 -5.78 10.67 -9.61
CA MET A 56 -6.02 9.28 -9.23
C MET A 56 -6.41 9.12 -7.76
N LEU A 57 -5.80 9.87 -6.84
CA LEU A 57 -6.17 9.84 -5.42
C LEU A 57 -7.62 10.27 -5.18
N ARG A 58 -8.14 11.24 -5.95
CA ARG A 58 -9.57 11.61 -5.88
C ARG A 58 -10.47 10.49 -6.38
N VAL A 59 -10.07 9.81 -7.46
CA VAL A 59 -10.80 8.64 -7.98
C VAL A 59 -10.80 7.53 -6.94
N MET A 60 -9.64 7.18 -6.37
CA MET A 60 -9.52 6.12 -5.37
C MET A 60 -10.27 6.45 -4.08
N LYS A 61 -10.28 7.71 -3.64
CA LYS A 61 -11.08 8.12 -2.48
C LYS A 61 -12.56 7.74 -2.66
N ARG A 62 -13.15 8.10 -3.81
CA ARG A 62 -14.52 7.70 -4.13
C ARG A 62 -14.70 6.19 -4.20
N ARG A 63 -13.76 5.46 -4.82
CA ARG A 63 -13.84 3.97 -4.92
C ARG A 63 -13.74 3.27 -3.58
N ILE A 64 -12.94 3.81 -2.67
CA ILE A 64 -12.76 3.31 -1.30
C ILE A 64 -14.05 3.55 -0.49
N GLU A 65 -14.62 4.76 -0.59
CA GLU A 65 -15.92 5.11 0.01
C GLU A 65 -17.07 4.22 -0.53
N GLU A 66 -17.13 3.98 -1.84
CA GLU A 66 -18.10 3.07 -2.48
C GLU A 66 -18.00 1.61 -1.97
N ARG A 67 -16.86 1.22 -1.37
CA ARG A 67 -16.63 -0.10 -0.76
C ARG A 67 -16.86 -0.11 0.76
N GLY A 68 -17.27 1.02 1.35
CA GLY A 68 -17.48 1.14 2.80
C GLY A 68 -16.20 1.09 3.62
N VAL A 69 -15.05 1.36 3.00
CA VAL A 69 -13.75 1.44 3.70
C VAL A 69 -13.53 2.89 4.11
N ASP A 70 -13.28 3.13 5.39
CA ASP A 70 -12.90 4.44 5.90
C ASP A 70 -11.37 4.57 5.96
N MET A 71 -10.87 5.77 5.67
CA MET A 71 -9.46 6.11 5.78
C MET A 71 -9.32 7.56 6.21
N GLU A 72 -8.52 7.78 7.24
CA GLU A 72 -8.44 9.09 7.88
C GLU A 72 -7.85 10.13 6.92
N GLY A 73 -8.30 11.39 7.06
CA GLY A 73 -7.78 12.49 6.25
C GLY A 73 -6.27 12.70 6.39
N ALA A 74 -5.69 12.34 7.55
CA ALA A 74 -4.24 12.39 7.77
C ALA A 74 -3.49 11.38 6.90
N GLU A 75 -4.01 10.15 6.79
CA GLU A 75 -3.42 9.11 5.96
C GLU A 75 -3.44 9.48 4.48
N TRP A 76 -4.56 10.04 4.00
CA TRP A 76 -4.65 10.58 2.64
C TRP A 76 -3.57 11.64 2.36
N ARG A 77 -3.31 12.55 3.30
CA ARG A 77 -2.29 13.59 3.15
C ARG A 77 -0.88 13.01 3.11
N GLN A 78 -0.59 12.03 3.97
CA GLN A 78 0.72 11.37 4.02
C GLN A 78 1.00 10.57 2.73
N ILE A 79 0.02 9.82 2.24
CA ILE A 79 0.10 9.10 0.95
C ILE A 79 0.28 10.09 -0.20
N ALA A 80 -0.49 11.18 -0.23
CA ALA A 80 -0.36 12.22 -1.26
C ALA A 80 1.04 12.87 -1.25
N ALA A 81 1.58 13.16 -0.08
CA ALA A 81 2.93 13.72 0.07
C ALA A 81 4.01 12.73 -0.42
N TYR A 82 3.88 11.45 -0.09
CA TYR A 82 4.78 10.40 -0.56
C TYR A 82 4.77 10.29 -2.10
N LEU A 83 3.59 10.17 -2.70
CA LEU A 83 3.44 10.09 -4.15
C LEU A 83 3.94 11.36 -4.86
N ARG A 84 3.74 12.55 -4.27
CA ARG A 84 4.25 13.81 -4.84
C ARG A 84 5.78 13.84 -4.92
N ARG A 85 6.48 13.34 -3.89
CA ARG A 85 7.95 13.31 -3.85
C ARG A 85 8.55 12.30 -4.83
N HIS A 86 7.82 11.21 -5.10
CA HIS A 86 8.33 10.05 -5.85
C HIS A 86 7.65 9.81 -7.20
N ALA A 87 6.81 10.75 -7.63
CA ALA A 87 6.26 10.78 -8.99
C ALA A 87 7.40 10.89 -10.02
N ARG A 88 7.14 10.44 -11.25
CA ARG A 88 8.11 10.55 -12.36
C ARG A 88 8.43 12.00 -12.71
#